data_AF-A0A7J6GYK6-F1
#
_entry.id   AF-A0A7J6GYK6-F1
#
_cell.length_a   1.000
_cell.length_b   1.000
_cell.length_c   1.000
_cell.angle_alpha   90.00
_cell.angle_beta   90.00
_cell.angle_gamma   90.00
#
_symmetry.space_group_name_H-M   'P 1'
#
loop_
_entity.id
_entity.type
_entity.pdbx_description
1 polymer ?
#
loop_
_entity_poly.entity_id
_entity_poly.type
_entity_poly.pdbx_seq_one_letter_code
_entity_poly.pdbx_strand_id
1 'polypeptide(L)'
;MSATDGLIRGMDVIDIGAPLCVPVSGATLGQIFNVLGEPIDNLGPVDTRTTSPIHKSTPAFIQLDTKLSIFETGIKVVDLLAPYRRGGKIGLFGGAGVGKTVLIMELFNNIAKAHGGVSVFGGVGERTCEGNDLYMEMKESGVINGQNIAESKVTLVYGQMNEPLGARSEVFALLGRMPSAVGYQPTLTTEMGSLQERITSTKEGSITSIQAVHVPADDLTDPAPATTFAHLDATTILSRGLAAKGIYRAVDPLDSSSTMLQPRIDIIAILGLDELSEEDRLTVARAQKIERFLSQSFFVAEVFAGNNEITVLVNDAEKGSDIDPQEAQQTLEIAEVNLSKAEGKRQTIEANLALRRARTRVEAINMMS
;
A
#
# COMPACT_ATOMS: atom_id res chain seq x y z
N MET A 1 -25.10 -2.87 -16.10
CA MET A 1 -24.49 -1.87 -15.20
C MET A 1 -23.83 -0.77 -16.02
N SER A 2 -24.52 -0.29 -17.05
CA SER A 2 -24.02 0.71 -18.01
C SER A 2 -25.05 1.85 -18.10
N ALA A 3 -24.74 2.91 -18.84
CA ALA A 3 -25.70 4.00 -19.05
C ALA A 3 -27.04 3.44 -19.55
N THR A 4 -28.14 3.91 -18.97
CA THR A 4 -29.51 3.50 -19.33
C THR A 4 -30.08 4.34 -20.48
N ASP A 5 -29.25 5.18 -21.10
CA ASP A 5 -29.65 6.03 -22.22
C ASP A 5 -30.02 5.18 -23.43
N GLY A 6 -31.16 5.48 -24.04
CA GLY A 6 -31.69 4.74 -25.19
C GLY A 6 -32.53 3.51 -24.84
N LEU A 7 -32.72 3.17 -23.56
CA LEU A 7 -33.67 2.15 -23.15
C LEU A 7 -35.11 2.64 -23.30
N ILE A 8 -35.97 1.80 -23.90
CA ILE A 8 -37.40 2.06 -24.07
C ILE A 8 -38.23 1.05 -23.29
N ARG A 9 -39.42 1.47 -22.83
CA ARG A 9 -40.37 0.56 -22.18
C ARG A 9 -40.83 -0.51 -23.18
N GLY A 10 -40.84 -1.76 -22.76
CA GLY A 10 -41.20 -2.90 -23.60
C GLY A 10 -40.05 -3.49 -24.42
N MET A 11 -38.81 -3.07 -24.18
CA MET A 11 -37.62 -3.75 -24.70
C MET A 11 -37.51 -5.16 -24.10
N ASP A 12 -37.12 -6.14 -24.90
CA ASP A 12 -36.95 -7.52 -24.46
C ASP A 12 -35.83 -7.62 -23.41
N VAL A 13 -36.10 -8.37 -22.34
CA VAL A 13 -35.13 -8.63 -21.26
C VAL A 13 -34.92 -10.13 -21.17
N ILE A 14 -33.65 -10.54 -21.21
CA ILE A 14 -33.25 -11.94 -21.11
C ILE A 14 -32.72 -12.17 -19.69
N ASP A 15 -33.38 -13.07 -18.96
CA ASP A 15 -32.87 -13.57 -17.68
C ASP A 15 -31.81 -14.65 -17.94
N ILE A 16 -30.64 -14.47 -17.34
CA ILE A 16 -29.50 -15.40 -17.43
C ILE A 16 -29.68 -16.55 -16.41
N GLY A 17 -30.58 -16.40 -15.43
CA GLY A 17 -30.88 -17.43 -14.42
C GLY A 17 -29.79 -17.63 -13.36
N ALA A 18 -28.74 -16.80 -13.40
CA ALA A 18 -27.63 -16.81 -12.46
C ALA A 18 -27.21 -15.38 -12.10
N PRO A 19 -26.62 -15.15 -10.91
CA PRO A 19 -25.98 -13.88 -10.59
C PRO A 19 -24.85 -13.55 -11.58
N LEU A 20 -24.39 -12.29 -11.57
CA LEU A 20 -23.23 -11.88 -12.35
C LEU A 20 -22.01 -12.76 -12.01
N CYS A 21 -21.43 -13.38 -13.04
CA CYS A 21 -20.29 -14.29 -12.93
C CYS A 21 -19.07 -13.66 -13.60
N VAL A 22 -17.94 -13.68 -12.91
CA VAL A 22 -16.66 -13.15 -13.39
C VAL A 22 -15.66 -14.28 -13.63
N PRO A 23 -14.73 -14.14 -14.60
CA PRO A 23 -13.70 -15.14 -14.83
C PRO A 23 -12.75 -15.20 -13.63
N VAL A 24 -12.42 -16.42 -13.20
CA VAL A 24 -11.48 -16.67 -12.12
C VAL A 24 -10.50 -17.76 -12.55
N SER A 25 -9.29 -17.39 -12.92
CA SER A 25 -8.26 -18.34 -13.32
C SER A 25 -6.87 -17.70 -13.25
N GLY A 26 -5.81 -18.50 -13.35
CA GLY A 26 -4.45 -17.94 -13.51
C GLY A 26 -4.29 -17.10 -14.78
N ALA A 27 -5.21 -17.23 -15.76
CA ALA A 27 -5.19 -16.43 -16.98
C ALA A 27 -5.69 -14.99 -16.79
N THR A 28 -6.32 -14.66 -15.64
CA THR A 28 -6.71 -13.29 -15.33
C THR A 28 -5.55 -12.43 -14.83
N LEU A 29 -4.43 -13.06 -14.48
CA LEU A 29 -3.25 -12.35 -13.99
C LEU A 29 -2.65 -11.46 -15.09
N GLY A 30 -2.25 -10.25 -14.71
CA GLY A 30 -1.68 -9.22 -15.58
C GLY A 30 -2.70 -8.42 -16.38
N GLN A 31 -3.98 -8.76 -16.28
CA GLN A 31 -5.05 -8.13 -17.04
C GLN A 31 -5.92 -7.19 -16.20
N ILE A 32 -6.65 -6.35 -16.93
CA ILE A 32 -7.57 -5.36 -16.37
C ILE A 32 -9.01 -5.74 -16.69
N PHE A 33 -9.85 -5.86 -15.67
CA PHE A 33 -11.28 -6.18 -15.81
C PHE A 33 -12.17 -5.06 -15.32
N ASN A 34 -13.34 -4.93 -15.94
CA ASN A 34 -14.46 -4.14 -15.41
C ASN A 34 -15.28 -4.95 -14.39
N VAL A 35 -16.30 -4.31 -13.81
CA VAL A 35 -17.23 -4.95 -12.84
C VAL A 35 -17.97 -6.16 -13.43
N LEU A 36 -18.17 -6.20 -14.75
CA LEU A 36 -18.82 -7.30 -15.47
C LEU A 36 -17.88 -8.49 -15.73
N GLY A 37 -16.58 -8.34 -15.47
CA GLY A 37 -15.58 -9.37 -15.77
C GLY A 37 -15.10 -9.37 -17.22
N GLU A 38 -15.33 -8.29 -17.96
CA GLU A 38 -14.83 -8.09 -19.32
C GLU A 38 -13.45 -7.42 -19.28
N PRO A 39 -12.48 -7.87 -20.10
CA PRO A 39 -11.17 -7.25 -20.17
C PRO A 39 -11.23 -5.88 -20.85
N ILE A 40 -10.60 -4.87 -20.25
CA ILE A 40 -10.54 -3.49 -20.77
C ILE A 40 -9.15 -3.08 -21.27
N ASP A 41 -8.19 -4.00 -21.26
CA ASP A 41 -6.78 -3.76 -21.58
C ASP A 41 -6.44 -3.85 -23.08
N ASN A 42 -7.42 -4.21 -23.94
CA ASN A 42 -7.24 -4.45 -25.37
C ASN A 42 -6.15 -5.51 -25.69
N LEU A 43 -5.79 -6.39 -24.75
CA LEU A 43 -4.76 -7.42 -24.93
C LEU A 43 -5.31 -8.74 -25.49
N GLY A 44 -6.61 -8.79 -25.80
CA GLY A 44 -7.29 -9.95 -26.39
C GLY A 44 -8.22 -10.67 -25.40
N PRO A 45 -8.94 -11.70 -25.85
CA PRO A 45 -9.90 -12.42 -25.02
C PRO A 45 -9.21 -13.32 -23.98
N VAL A 46 -9.76 -13.35 -22.77
CA VAL A 46 -9.29 -14.18 -21.66
C VAL A 46 -9.88 -15.58 -21.74
N ASP A 47 -9.16 -16.57 -21.22
CA ASP A 47 -9.74 -17.89 -20.99
C ASP A 47 -10.83 -17.81 -19.89
N THR A 48 -12.08 -17.82 -20.32
CA THR A 48 -13.28 -17.73 -19.47
C THR A 48 -13.83 -19.09 -19.04
N ARG A 49 -13.06 -20.18 -19.18
CA ARG A 49 -13.52 -21.55 -18.82
C ARG A 49 -14.00 -21.70 -17.38
N THR A 50 -13.38 -20.96 -16.46
CA THR A 50 -13.75 -21.00 -15.04
C THR A 50 -14.30 -19.65 -14.63
N THR A 51 -15.59 -19.60 -14.30
CA THR A 51 -16.27 -18.40 -13.81
C THR A 51 -16.80 -18.63 -12.40
N SER A 52 -16.95 -17.54 -11.66
CA SER A 52 -17.47 -17.57 -10.29
C SER A 52 -18.46 -16.42 -10.08
N PRO A 53 -19.58 -16.64 -9.36
CA PRO A 53 -20.50 -15.57 -9.02
C PRO A 53 -19.84 -14.55 -8.07
N ILE A 54 -20.18 -13.27 -8.24
CA ILE A 54 -19.67 -12.19 -7.38
C ILE A 54 -20.32 -12.19 -5.98
N HIS A 55 -21.56 -12.66 -5.91
CA HIS A 55 -22.31 -12.81 -4.67
C HIS A 55 -22.08 -14.21 -4.11
N LYS A 56 -21.24 -14.28 -3.07
CA LYS A 56 -21.00 -15.49 -2.27
C LYS A 56 -21.31 -15.21 -0.81
N SER A 57 -21.83 -16.22 -0.13
CA SER A 57 -21.97 -16.19 1.33
C SER A 57 -20.60 -16.11 1.99
N THR A 58 -20.58 -15.58 3.21
CA THR A 58 -19.39 -15.55 4.06
C THR A 58 -18.97 -16.97 4.44
N PRO A 59 -17.67 -17.23 4.71
CA PRO A 59 -17.21 -18.52 5.20
C PRO A 59 -17.90 -18.91 6.50
N ALA A 60 -18.21 -20.20 6.66
CA ALA A 60 -18.84 -20.69 7.89
C ALA A 60 -17.85 -20.65 9.06
N PHE A 61 -18.36 -20.50 10.29
CA PHE A 61 -17.54 -20.47 11.51
C PHE A 61 -16.57 -21.67 11.62
N ILE A 62 -16.98 -22.86 11.18
CA ILE A 62 -16.18 -24.09 11.23
C ILE A 62 -14.96 -24.05 10.27
N GLN A 63 -15.02 -23.20 9.24
CA GLN A 63 -13.97 -23.05 8.24
C GLN A 63 -12.91 -22.01 8.64
N LEU A 64 -13.19 -21.16 9.62
CA LEU A 64 -12.30 -20.12 10.09
C LEU A 64 -11.05 -20.71 10.76
N ASP A 65 -9.90 -20.10 10.50
CA ASP A 65 -8.66 -20.42 11.20
C ASP A 65 -8.52 -19.57 12.48
N THR A 66 -8.14 -20.23 13.57
CA THR A 66 -7.96 -19.60 14.89
C THR A 66 -6.51 -19.16 15.12
N LYS A 67 -5.58 -19.51 14.24
CA LYS A 67 -4.16 -19.17 14.41
C LYS A 67 -3.89 -17.72 14.05
N LEU A 68 -3.37 -16.98 15.03
CA LEU A 68 -2.80 -15.66 14.81
C LEU A 68 -1.41 -15.84 14.20
N SER A 69 -1.22 -15.33 12.98
CA SER A 69 0.08 -15.27 12.32
C SER A 69 0.33 -13.87 11.79
N ILE A 70 1.57 -13.41 11.94
CA ILE A 70 2.02 -12.11 11.43
C ILE A 70 2.24 -12.25 9.93
N PHE A 71 1.85 -11.22 9.20
CA PHE A 71 2.09 -11.05 7.78
C PHE A 71 3.27 -10.10 7.60
N GLU A 72 4.44 -10.67 7.30
CA GLU A 72 5.68 -9.92 7.09
C GLU A 72 5.60 -9.13 5.78
N THR A 73 5.65 -7.81 5.89
CA THR A 73 5.52 -6.87 4.75
C THR A 73 6.85 -6.46 4.15
N GLY A 74 7.95 -6.59 4.91
CA GLY A 74 9.26 -6.07 4.53
C GLY A 74 9.38 -4.55 4.67
N ILE A 75 8.37 -3.90 5.26
CA ILE A 75 8.36 -2.47 5.58
C ILE A 75 8.60 -2.33 7.07
N LYS A 76 9.78 -1.80 7.44
CA LYS A 76 10.22 -1.69 8.86
C LYS A 76 9.17 -1.05 9.77
N VAL A 77 8.56 0.05 9.32
CA VAL A 77 7.57 0.79 10.11
C VAL A 77 6.32 -0.03 10.38
N VAL A 78 5.83 -0.73 9.35
CA VAL A 78 4.63 -1.55 9.46
C VAL A 78 4.92 -2.79 10.31
N ASP A 79 5.99 -3.52 10.02
CA ASP A 79 6.30 -4.76 10.72
C ASP A 79 6.64 -4.54 12.22
N LEU A 80 7.14 -3.35 12.58
CA LEU A 80 7.47 -3.01 13.97
C LEU A 80 6.30 -2.37 14.73
N LEU A 81 5.61 -1.39 14.14
CA LEU A 81 4.66 -0.50 14.84
C LEU A 81 3.20 -0.77 14.51
N ALA A 82 2.89 -1.45 13.42
CA ALA A 82 1.53 -1.82 13.08
C ALA A 82 1.53 -3.16 12.31
N PRO A 83 2.01 -4.27 12.94
CA PRO A 83 2.20 -5.53 12.25
C PRO A 83 0.89 -6.03 11.69
N TYR A 84 0.92 -6.46 10.43
CA TYR A 84 -0.26 -6.96 9.74
C TYR A 84 -0.55 -8.39 10.17
N ARG A 85 -1.83 -8.71 10.29
CA ARG A 85 -2.29 -10.07 10.56
C ARG A 85 -2.56 -10.77 9.23
N ARG A 86 -2.11 -12.01 9.09
CA ARG A 86 -2.46 -12.84 7.93
C ARG A 86 -3.95 -13.16 7.94
N GLY A 87 -4.62 -12.89 6.82
CA GLY A 87 -6.09 -12.98 6.74
C GLY A 87 -6.82 -11.82 7.42
N GLY A 88 -6.07 -10.78 7.83
CA GLY A 88 -6.62 -9.61 8.49
C GLY A 88 -6.99 -8.50 7.50
N LYS A 89 -7.70 -7.51 8.03
CA LYS A 89 -8.18 -6.33 7.32
C LYS A 89 -7.38 -5.12 7.75
N ILE A 90 -6.67 -4.49 6.83
CA ILE A 90 -5.80 -3.34 7.07
C ILE A 90 -6.42 -2.10 6.45
N GLY A 91 -6.50 -1.01 7.21
CA GLY A 91 -6.92 0.29 6.70
C GLY A 91 -5.72 1.22 6.47
N LEU A 92 -5.59 1.74 5.25
CA LEU A 92 -4.66 2.81 4.90
C LEU A 92 -5.38 4.15 4.89
N PHE A 93 -5.04 5.00 5.85
CA PHE A 93 -5.63 6.34 6.00
C PHE A 93 -4.64 7.42 5.57
N GLY A 94 -5.15 8.59 5.19
CA GLY A 94 -4.32 9.74 4.84
C GLY A 94 -4.93 10.63 3.76
N GLY A 95 -4.41 11.84 3.63
CA GLY A 95 -4.83 12.78 2.59
C GLY A 95 -4.30 12.41 1.20
N ALA A 96 -4.70 13.16 0.18
CA ALA A 96 -4.07 13.07 -1.14
C ALA A 96 -2.58 13.46 -1.07
N GLY A 97 -1.73 12.76 -1.83
CA GLY A 97 -0.30 13.09 -1.97
C GLY A 97 0.62 12.57 -0.85
N VAL A 98 0.11 11.80 0.12
CA VAL A 98 0.93 11.24 1.23
C VAL A 98 1.65 9.92 0.86
N GLY A 99 1.50 9.44 -0.38
CA GLY A 99 2.17 8.22 -0.86
C GLY A 99 1.41 6.91 -0.63
N LYS A 100 0.07 6.93 -0.49
CA LYS A 100 -0.77 5.72 -0.37
C LYS A 100 -0.51 4.70 -1.47
N THR A 101 -0.55 5.16 -2.72
CA THR A 101 -0.39 4.31 -3.89
C THR A 101 1.00 3.67 -3.92
N VAL A 102 2.04 4.45 -3.60
CA VAL A 102 3.42 3.96 -3.53
C VAL A 102 3.58 2.87 -2.46
N LEU A 103 2.93 3.02 -1.30
CA LEU A 103 2.94 2.01 -0.25
C LEU A 103 2.22 0.73 -0.69
N ILE A 104 1.07 0.84 -1.36
CA ILE A 104 0.33 -0.30 -1.92
C ILE A 104 1.18 -1.05 -2.96
N MET A 105 1.86 -0.33 -3.85
CA MET A 105 2.72 -0.93 -4.87
C MET A 105 3.91 -1.66 -4.28
N GLU A 106 4.58 -1.07 -3.28
CA GLU A 106 5.69 -1.74 -2.61
C GLU A 106 5.20 -3.02 -1.92
N LEU A 107 4.04 -2.97 -1.27
CA LEU A 107 3.44 -4.16 -0.67
C LEU A 107 3.20 -5.24 -1.72
N PHE A 108 2.66 -4.90 -2.90
CA PHE A 108 2.51 -5.89 -3.99
C PHE A 108 3.84 -6.50 -4.41
N ASN A 109 4.88 -5.69 -4.59
CA ASN A 109 6.21 -6.15 -4.98
C ASN A 109 6.85 -7.07 -3.92
N ASN A 110 6.77 -6.68 -2.64
CA ASN A 110 7.32 -7.46 -1.53
C ASN A 110 6.56 -8.76 -1.34
N ILE A 111 5.23 -8.71 -1.42
CA ILE A 111 4.38 -9.90 -1.34
C ILE A 111 4.71 -10.83 -2.50
N ALA A 112 4.77 -10.34 -3.73
CA ALA A 112 5.10 -11.13 -4.91
C ALA A 112 6.47 -11.82 -4.83
N LYS A 113 7.45 -11.22 -4.15
CA LYS A 113 8.81 -11.76 -4.00
C LYS A 113 8.96 -12.70 -2.81
N ALA A 114 8.40 -12.34 -1.65
CA ALA A 114 8.56 -13.07 -0.40
C ALA A 114 7.55 -14.22 -0.25
N HIS A 115 6.31 -14.00 -0.71
CA HIS A 115 5.23 -14.96 -0.63
C HIS A 115 4.85 -15.37 -2.05
N GLY A 116 4.72 -16.67 -2.33
CA GLY A 116 4.25 -17.16 -3.64
C GLY A 116 2.77 -16.85 -3.93
N GLY A 117 2.24 -15.79 -3.34
CA GLY A 117 0.84 -15.38 -3.43
C GLY A 117 0.54 -14.54 -4.68
N VAL A 118 -0.72 -14.59 -5.08
CA VAL A 118 -1.29 -13.70 -6.09
C VAL A 118 -1.95 -12.52 -5.41
N SER A 119 -1.98 -11.40 -6.11
CA SER A 119 -2.53 -10.15 -5.62
C SER A 119 -3.67 -9.69 -6.52
N VAL A 120 -4.70 -9.09 -5.92
CA VAL A 120 -5.83 -8.51 -6.66
C VAL A 120 -5.98 -7.07 -6.20
N PHE A 121 -6.00 -6.15 -7.16
CA PHE A 121 -6.28 -4.74 -6.90
C PHE A 121 -7.71 -4.44 -7.34
N GLY A 122 -8.54 -3.97 -6.41
CA GLY A 122 -9.90 -3.49 -6.69
C GLY A 122 -9.94 -1.97 -6.61
N GLY A 123 -9.89 -1.28 -7.76
CA GLY A 123 -10.02 0.17 -7.82
C GLY A 123 -11.50 0.58 -7.80
N VAL A 124 -12.06 0.80 -6.60
CA VAL A 124 -13.48 1.14 -6.42
C VAL A 124 -13.66 2.65 -6.33
N GLY A 125 -14.32 3.24 -7.32
CA GLY A 125 -14.56 4.68 -7.38
C GLY A 125 -13.27 5.50 -7.60
N GLU A 126 -12.21 4.86 -8.09
CA GLU A 126 -10.93 5.50 -8.37
C GLU A 126 -11.00 6.38 -9.63
N ARG A 127 -10.13 7.39 -9.68
CA ARG A 127 -9.99 8.22 -10.88
C ARG A 127 -9.34 7.40 -12.00
N THR A 128 -9.84 7.58 -13.22
CA THR A 128 -9.28 6.92 -14.41
C THR A 128 -7.80 7.24 -14.62
N CYS A 129 -7.36 8.47 -14.30
CA CYS A 129 -5.95 8.84 -14.38
C CYS A 129 -5.09 8.06 -13.38
N GLU A 130 -5.49 8.00 -12.11
CA GLU A 130 -4.77 7.29 -11.06
C GLU A 130 -4.72 5.77 -11.32
N GLY A 131 -5.78 5.20 -11.89
CA GLY A 131 -5.80 3.82 -12.33
C GLY A 131 -4.80 3.55 -13.48
N ASN A 132 -4.72 4.44 -14.47
CA ASN A 132 -3.78 4.31 -15.57
C ASN A 132 -2.32 4.46 -15.09
N ASP A 133 -2.06 5.43 -14.23
CA ASP A 133 -0.72 5.67 -13.67
C ASP A 133 -0.25 4.44 -12.90
N LEU A 134 -1.11 3.88 -12.02
CA LEU A 134 -0.82 2.64 -11.30
C LEU A 134 -0.51 1.47 -12.24
N TYR A 135 -1.25 1.33 -13.35
CA TYR A 135 -1.00 0.25 -14.31
C TYR A 135 0.35 0.40 -15.02
N MET A 136 0.72 1.62 -15.43
CA MET A 136 2.02 1.88 -16.05
C MET A 136 3.16 1.65 -15.04
N GLU A 137 2.99 2.12 -13.81
CA GLU A 137 3.96 1.92 -12.72
C GLU A 137 4.15 0.44 -12.38
N MET A 138 3.08 -0.36 -12.40
CA MET A 138 3.16 -1.82 -12.23
C MET A 138 3.90 -2.52 -13.36
N LYS A 139 3.82 -2.01 -14.60
CA LYS A 139 4.61 -2.51 -15.72
C LYS A 139 6.08 -2.16 -15.58
N GLU A 140 6.38 -0.92 -15.21
CA GLU A 140 7.76 -0.44 -15.06
C GLU A 140 8.49 -1.10 -13.88
N SER A 141 7.80 -1.32 -12.77
CA SER A 141 8.32 -2.02 -11.60
C SER A 141 8.51 -3.54 -11.81
N GLY A 142 8.02 -4.09 -12.93
CA GLY A 142 8.11 -5.51 -13.25
C GLY A 142 7.11 -6.39 -12.48
N VAL A 143 6.10 -5.79 -11.85
CA VAL A 143 5.01 -6.51 -11.18
C VAL A 143 4.05 -7.11 -12.21
N ILE A 144 3.78 -6.37 -13.29
CA ILE A 144 3.06 -6.84 -14.48
C ILE A 144 4.08 -7.01 -15.60
N ASN A 145 4.26 -8.25 -16.07
CA ASN A 145 5.20 -8.52 -17.14
C ASN A 145 4.48 -8.39 -18.50
N GLY A 146 4.77 -7.30 -19.22
CA GLY A 146 4.15 -7.03 -20.53
C GLY A 146 4.56 -8.00 -21.65
N GLN A 147 5.67 -8.73 -21.48
CA GLN A 147 6.12 -9.74 -22.47
C GLN A 147 5.55 -11.13 -22.18
N ASN A 148 5.36 -11.47 -20.90
CA ASN A 148 4.78 -12.73 -20.47
C ASN A 148 3.68 -12.50 -19.43
N ILE A 149 2.44 -12.37 -19.90
CA ILE A 149 1.27 -12.10 -19.05
C ILE A 149 1.09 -13.20 -17.99
N ALA A 150 1.43 -14.45 -18.31
CA ALA A 150 1.28 -15.59 -17.39
C ALA A 150 2.20 -15.54 -16.16
N GLU A 151 3.28 -14.76 -16.19
CA GLU A 151 4.18 -14.55 -15.04
C GLU A 151 3.74 -13.39 -14.16
N SER A 152 2.75 -12.61 -14.59
CA SER A 152 2.23 -11.50 -13.80
C SER A 152 1.59 -12.04 -12.52
N LYS A 153 1.75 -11.29 -11.42
CA LYS A 153 1.25 -11.72 -10.09
C LYS A 153 0.06 -10.91 -9.59
N VAL A 154 -0.38 -9.91 -10.36
CA VAL A 154 -1.46 -9.01 -10.00
C VAL A 154 -2.58 -9.10 -11.03
N THR A 155 -3.84 -9.16 -10.59
CA THR A 155 -5.02 -8.88 -11.43
C THR A 155 -5.60 -7.52 -11.04
N LEU A 156 -5.97 -6.70 -12.02
CA LEU A 156 -6.58 -5.39 -11.79
C LEU A 156 -8.07 -5.45 -12.10
N VAL A 157 -8.90 -4.99 -11.17
CA VAL A 157 -10.34 -4.82 -11.36
C VAL A 157 -10.68 -3.36 -11.10
N TYR A 158 -11.13 -2.63 -12.11
CA TYR A 158 -11.53 -1.23 -11.95
C TYR A 158 -13.04 -1.07 -12.01
N GLY A 159 -13.57 -0.32 -11.06
CA GLY A 159 -14.86 0.34 -11.14
C GLY A 159 -14.65 1.85 -11.05
N GLN A 160 -14.44 2.51 -12.18
CA GLN A 160 -13.98 3.89 -12.24
C GLN A 160 -15.07 4.92 -11.90
N MET A 161 -14.66 6.19 -11.71
CA MET A 161 -15.61 7.27 -11.42
C MET A 161 -16.65 7.54 -12.51
N ASN A 162 -16.35 7.20 -13.75
CA ASN A 162 -17.23 7.35 -14.91
C ASN A 162 -18.28 6.22 -15.03
N GLU A 163 -18.11 5.12 -14.31
CA GLU A 163 -19.07 4.01 -14.34
C GLU A 163 -20.34 4.39 -13.57
N PRO A 164 -21.52 3.97 -14.07
CA PRO A 164 -22.78 4.38 -13.48
C PRO A 164 -22.97 3.82 -12.08
N LEU A 165 -23.87 4.48 -11.36
CA LEU A 165 -24.05 4.42 -9.91
C LEU A 165 -24.33 3.04 -9.30
N GLY A 166 -24.47 1.97 -10.08
CA GLY A 166 -24.86 0.62 -9.63
C GLY A 166 -24.03 0.02 -8.49
N ALA A 167 -22.87 0.61 -8.16
CA ALA A 167 -21.99 0.22 -7.07
C ALA A 167 -21.95 1.22 -5.88
N ARG A 168 -22.80 2.26 -5.85
CA ARG A 168 -22.69 3.40 -4.92
C ARG A 168 -23.91 3.55 -4.02
N SER A 169 -23.73 4.19 -2.85
CA SER A 169 -24.83 4.53 -1.92
C SER A 169 -25.99 5.29 -2.60
N GLU A 170 -25.72 5.97 -3.71
CA GLU A 170 -26.71 6.68 -4.52
C GLU A 170 -27.82 5.78 -5.11
N VAL A 171 -27.57 4.46 -5.26
CA VAL A 171 -28.61 3.50 -5.70
C VAL A 171 -29.79 3.48 -4.73
N PHE A 172 -29.54 3.62 -3.43
CA PHE A 172 -30.59 3.54 -2.42
C PHE A 172 -31.52 4.75 -2.46
N ALA A 173 -30.99 5.93 -2.78
CA ALA A 173 -31.78 7.12 -3.01
C ALA A 173 -32.70 6.94 -4.23
N LEU A 174 -32.18 6.37 -5.32
CA LEU A 174 -32.96 6.07 -6.53
C LEU A 174 -34.04 5.00 -6.32
N LEU A 175 -33.77 4.02 -5.45
CA LEU A 175 -34.75 2.99 -5.05
C LEU A 175 -35.86 3.52 -4.13
N GLY A 176 -35.82 4.81 -3.75
CA GLY A 176 -36.82 5.41 -2.87
C GLY A 176 -36.71 4.92 -1.42
N ARG A 177 -35.57 4.37 -1.00
CA ARG A 177 -35.35 4.00 0.40
C ARG A 177 -35.05 5.26 1.21
N MET A 178 -35.57 5.34 2.43
CA MET A 178 -35.28 6.46 3.32
C MET A 178 -33.79 6.48 3.67
N PRO A 179 -33.10 7.62 3.50
CA PRO A 179 -31.70 7.74 3.89
C PRO A 179 -31.55 7.69 5.41
N SER A 180 -30.40 7.20 5.85
CA SER A 180 -29.97 7.19 7.25
C SER A 180 -29.09 8.40 7.55
N ALA A 181 -28.32 8.34 8.64
CA ALA A 181 -27.40 9.39 9.06
C ALA A 181 -26.51 9.87 7.91
N VAL A 182 -26.35 11.20 7.78
CA VAL A 182 -25.49 11.86 6.79
C VAL A 182 -25.84 11.52 5.32
N GLY A 183 -27.01 10.93 5.05
CA GLY A 183 -27.45 10.58 3.70
C GLY A 183 -27.01 9.18 3.24
N TYR A 184 -26.41 8.37 4.12
CA TYR A 184 -26.04 7.00 3.79
C TYR A 184 -27.22 6.04 3.72
N GLN A 185 -27.00 4.90 3.08
CA GLN A 185 -27.97 3.81 3.02
C GLN A 185 -28.27 3.21 4.42
N PRO A 186 -29.53 2.84 4.73
CA PRO A 186 -29.88 2.25 6.02
C PRO A 186 -29.25 0.86 6.25
N THR A 187 -28.83 0.19 5.18
CA THR A 187 -28.19 -1.14 5.23
C THR A 187 -26.66 -1.08 5.21
N LEU A 188 -26.06 0.10 5.41
CA LEU A 188 -24.61 0.31 5.28
C LEU A 188 -23.80 -0.71 6.07
N THR A 189 -24.16 -0.93 7.34
CA THR A 189 -23.49 -1.88 8.23
C THR A 189 -23.58 -3.31 7.73
N THR A 190 -24.75 -3.74 7.24
CA THR A 190 -24.96 -5.12 6.77
C THR A 190 -24.24 -5.39 5.46
N GLU A 191 -24.28 -4.44 4.52
CA GLU A 191 -23.57 -4.54 3.23
C GLU A 191 -22.05 -4.54 3.45
N MET A 192 -21.55 -3.62 4.28
CA MET A 192 -20.14 -3.56 4.64
C MET A 192 -19.72 -4.85 5.36
N GLY A 193 -20.50 -5.33 6.33
CA GLY A 193 -20.22 -6.58 7.03
C GLY A 193 -20.18 -7.78 6.08
N SER A 194 -21.13 -7.88 5.14
CA SER A 194 -21.17 -8.98 4.17
C SER A 194 -19.95 -9.00 3.23
N LEU A 195 -19.42 -7.83 2.87
CA LEU A 195 -18.19 -7.70 2.10
C LEU A 195 -16.97 -8.04 2.94
N GLN A 196 -16.84 -7.43 4.12
CA GLN A 196 -15.67 -7.56 4.99
C GLN A 196 -15.54 -8.98 5.55
N GLU A 197 -16.61 -9.63 5.96
CA GLU A 197 -16.56 -10.98 6.53
C GLU A 197 -16.17 -12.07 5.52
N ARG A 198 -16.17 -11.77 4.22
CA ARG A 198 -15.59 -12.67 3.19
C ARG A 198 -14.07 -12.64 3.20
N ILE A 199 -13.48 -11.54 3.70
CA ILE A 199 -12.05 -11.34 3.80
C ILE A 199 -11.60 -11.86 5.17
N THR A 200 -11.15 -13.11 5.20
CA THR A 200 -10.73 -13.76 6.44
C THR A 200 -9.74 -14.89 6.17
N SER A 201 -9.20 -15.47 7.24
CA SER A 201 -8.40 -16.69 7.19
C SER A 201 -9.28 -17.92 7.33
N THR A 202 -9.15 -18.84 6.39
CA THR A 202 -9.82 -20.14 6.39
C THR A 202 -8.79 -21.26 6.45
N LYS A 203 -9.24 -22.49 6.69
CA LYS A 203 -8.38 -23.68 6.69
C LYS A 203 -7.68 -23.96 5.36
N GLU A 204 -8.23 -23.47 4.24
CA GLU A 204 -7.67 -23.66 2.89
C GLU A 204 -6.68 -22.55 2.51
N GLY A 205 -6.86 -21.35 3.06
CA GLY A 205 -6.06 -20.20 2.72
C GLY A 205 -6.54 -18.92 3.40
N SER A 206 -5.81 -17.83 3.19
CA SER A 206 -6.04 -16.55 3.86
C SER A 206 -6.10 -15.41 2.86
N ILE A 207 -7.09 -14.53 2.98
CA ILE A 207 -7.16 -13.30 2.20
C ILE A 207 -6.84 -12.14 3.14
N THR A 208 -5.68 -11.51 2.95
CA THR A 208 -5.32 -10.27 3.64
C THR A 208 -5.73 -9.10 2.76
N SER A 209 -6.56 -8.18 3.26
CA SER A 209 -6.96 -7.00 2.49
C SER A 209 -6.31 -5.73 3.01
N ILE A 210 -5.79 -4.92 2.10
CA ILE A 210 -5.29 -3.58 2.38
C ILE A 210 -6.25 -2.60 1.71
N GLN A 211 -6.93 -1.79 2.50
CA GLN A 211 -8.04 -0.95 2.07
C GLN A 211 -7.66 0.51 2.25
N ALA A 212 -7.54 1.24 1.14
CA ALA A 212 -7.42 2.69 1.21
C ALA A 212 -8.76 3.29 1.59
N VAL A 213 -8.89 3.77 2.83
CA VAL A 213 -10.12 4.39 3.31
C VAL A 213 -9.98 5.90 3.13
N HIS A 214 -10.93 6.49 2.42
CA HIS A 214 -11.09 7.93 2.34
C HIS A 214 -11.95 8.39 3.51
N VAL A 215 -11.44 9.33 4.31
CA VAL A 215 -12.19 9.96 5.38
C VAL A 215 -12.76 11.26 4.83
N PRO A 216 -14.09 11.37 4.65
CA PRO A 216 -14.71 12.58 4.14
C PRO A 216 -14.50 13.72 5.14
N ALA A 217 -14.02 14.86 4.64
CA ALA A 217 -13.75 16.06 5.46
C ALA A 217 -12.83 15.81 6.69
N ASP A 218 -12.00 14.77 6.66
CA ASP A 218 -11.16 14.32 7.78
C ASP A 218 -11.94 14.02 9.08
N ASP A 219 -13.25 13.74 8.98
CA ASP A 219 -14.11 13.37 10.10
C ASP A 219 -14.20 11.85 10.29
N LEU A 220 -13.55 11.34 11.33
CA LEU A 220 -13.57 9.92 11.70
C LEU A 220 -14.92 9.47 12.29
N THR A 221 -15.79 10.41 12.67
CA THR A 221 -17.11 10.11 13.24
C THR A 221 -18.17 9.87 12.19
N ASP A 222 -17.86 10.10 10.92
CA ASP A 222 -18.74 9.80 9.80
C ASP A 222 -19.10 8.28 9.78
N PRO A 223 -20.35 7.91 9.49
CA PRO A 223 -20.78 6.51 9.50
C PRO A 223 -19.97 5.57 8.60
N ALA A 224 -19.44 6.03 7.48
CA ALA A 224 -18.67 5.19 6.55
C ALA A 224 -17.29 4.76 7.11
N PRO A 225 -16.40 5.68 7.52
CA PRO A 225 -15.17 5.29 8.19
C PRO A 225 -15.46 4.58 9.52
N ALA A 226 -16.42 5.04 10.32
CA ALA A 226 -16.75 4.43 11.61
C ALA A 226 -17.15 2.95 11.49
N THR A 227 -17.99 2.60 10.51
CA THR A 227 -18.34 1.19 10.24
C THR A 227 -17.18 0.39 9.70
N THR A 228 -16.31 1.01 8.88
CA THR A 228 -15.11 0.35 8.37
C THR A 228 -14.13 0.05 9.50
N PHE A 229 -13.90 0.99 10.43
CA PHE A 229 -13.01 0.81 11.59
C PHE A 229 -13.39 -0.39 12.45
N ALA A 230 -14.67 -0.66 12.62
CA ALA A 230 -15.14 -1.81 13.39
C ALA A 230 -14.70 -3.16 12.81
N HIS A 231 -14.33 -3.21 11.53
CA HIS A 231 -13.86 -4.42 10.86
C HIS A 231 -12.34 -4.47 10.69
N LEU A 232 -11.59 -3.40 10.93
CA LEU A 232 -10.14 -3.39 10.69
C LEU A 232 -9.37 -4.05 11.84
N ASP A 233 -8.43 -4.92 11.50
CA ASP A 233 -7.47 -5.52 12.44
C ASP A 233 -6.25 -4.62 12.67
N ALA A 234 -5.89 -3.80 11.68
CA ALA A 234 -4.79 -2.85 11.76
C ALA A 234 -5.11 -1.56 10.98
N THR A 235 -4.64 -0.43 11.51
CA THR A 235 -4.74 0.89 10.89
C THR A 235 -3.34 1.44 10.66
N THR A 236 -3.07 1.85 9.42
CA THR A 236 -1.84 2.54 9.04
C THR A 236 -2.22 3.93 8.58
N ILE A 237 -1.85 4.93 9.37
CA ILE A 237 -2.24 6.32 9.14
C ILE A 237 -1.08 7.05 8.47
N LEU A 238 -1.34 7.69 7.33
CA LEU A 238 -0.35 8.48 6.60
C LEU A 238 -0.57 9.98 6.85
N SER A 239 0.35 10.60 7.58
CA SER A 239 0.32 12.01 7.98
C SER A 239 0.98 12.92 6.95
N ARG A 240 0.32 14.02 6.58
CA ARG A 240 0.92 15.04 5.70
C ARG A 240 2.13 15.72 6.34
N GLY A 241 2.15 15.85 7.67
CA GLY A 241 3.24 16.49 8.40
C GLY A 241 4.58 15.76 8.23
N LEU A 242 4.54 14.43 8.24
CA LEU A 242 5.73 13.59 8.00
C LEU A 242 6.17 13.67 6.53
N ALA A 243 5.23 13.66 5.59
CA ALA A 243 5.54 13.80 4.17
C ALA A 243 6.24 15.14 3.86
N ALA A 244 5.80 16.24 4.51
CA ALA A 244 6.39 17.57 4.34
C ALA A 244 7.84 17.66 4.84
N LYS A 245 8.25 16.82 5.79
CA LYS A 245 9.63 16.72 6.28
C LYS A 245 10.56 15.95 5.33
N GLY A 246 10.07 15.49 4.18
CA GLY A 246 10.81 14.62 3.28
C GLY A 246 10.92 13.18 3.78
N ILE A 247 10.21 12.81 4.86
CA ILE A 247 10.06 11.43 5.30
C ILE A 247 9.02 10.78 4.39
N TYR A 248 9.51 10.30 3.25
CA TYR A 248 8.74 9.42 2.39
C TYR A 248 8.44 8.14 3.16
N ARG A 249 7.16 7.72 3.17
CA ARG A 249 6.51 6.85 4.17
C ARG A 249 6.03 7.66 5.36
N ALA A 250 4.99 8.44 5.09
CA ALA A 250 4.38 9.29 6.07
C ALA A 250 3.57 8.51 7.12
N VAL A 251 3.91 7.24 7.40
CA VAL A 251 3.23 6.39 8.38
C VAL A 251 3.47 7.00 9.75
N ASP A 252 2.40 7.45 10.37
CA ASP A 252 2.43 8.00 11.70
C ASP A 252 2.61 6.85 12.71
N PRO A 253 3.73 6.80 13.44
CA PRO A 253 4.02 5.73 14.38
C PRO A 253 3.09 5.74 15.60
N LEU A 254 2.44 6.87 15.90
CA LEU A 254 1.59 7.03 17.08
C LEU A 254 0.12 6.77 16.75
N ASP A 255 -0.33 7.25 15.59
CA ASP A 255 -1.73 7.10 15.17
C ASP A 255 -2.00 5.74 14.48
N SER A 256 -0.95 5.04 14.03
CA SER A 256 -1.09 3.69 13.49
C SER A 256 -1.24 2.66 14.61
N SER A 257 -2.21 1.76 14.48
CA SER A 257 -2.52 0.76 15.51
C SER A 257 -2.67 -0.63 14.90
N SER A 258 -2.43 -1.67 15.70
CA SER A 258 -2.71 -3.05 15.30
C SER A 258 -3.22 -3.83 16.49
N THR A 259 -4.24 -4.66 16.27
CA THR A 259 -4.75 -5.61 17.26
C THR A 259 -3.70 -6.66 17.67
N MET A 260 -2.65 -6.84 16.86
CA MET A 260 -1.54 -7.76 17.16
C MET A 260 -0.54 -7.17 18.15
N LEU A 261 -0.52 -5.84 18.33
CA LEU A 261 0.30 -5.19 19.35
C LEU A 261 -0.43 -5.24 20.69
N GLN A 262 0.14 -5.98 21.65
CA GLN A 262 -0.32 -5.91 23.03
C GLN A 262 -0.02 -4.53 23.62
N PRO A 263 -0.90 -3.97 24.46
CA PRO A 263 -0.83 -2.59 24.94
C PRO A 263 0.31 -2.46 25.96
N ARG A 264 1.53 -2.18 25.48
CA ARG A 264 2.63 -1.80 26.37
C ARG A 264 3.65 -0.89 25.70
N ILE A 265 3.22 -0.04 24.77
CA ILE A 265 4.07 1.01 24.21
C ILE A 265 3.21 2.25 23.96
N ASP A 266 2.84 2.96 25.03
CA ASP A 266 2.47 4.36 24.95
C ASP A 266 3.72 5.16 25.33
N ILE A 267 4.35 5.84 24.37
CA ILE A 267 5.48 6.74 24.64
C ILE A 267 5.24 8.08 23.95
N ILE A 268 4.93 9.06 24.81
CA ILE A 268 5.26 10.49 24.78
C ILE A 268 4.68 11.32 23.63
N ALA A 269 3.60 12.04 23.96
CA ALA A 269 3.23 13.27 23.29
C ALA A 269 3.89 14.48 23.99
N ILE A 270 4.72 15.19 23.23
CA ILE A 270 4.92 16.65 23.21
C ILE A 270 5.21 17.34 24.57
N LEU A 271 6.49 17.61 24.82
CA LEU A 271 6.96 18.73 25.64
C LEU A 271 7.93 19.59 24.81
N GLY A 272 7.73 20.90 24.87
CA GLY A 272 8.48 21.90 24.09
C GLY A 272 9.96 21.91 24.44
N LEU A 273 10.78 22.32 23.46
CA LEU A 273 12.25 22.22 23.46
C LEU A 273 12.99 23.14 24.44
N ASP A 274 12.30 24.01 25.16
CA ASP A 274 12.96 25.14 25.85
C ASP A 274 13.21 24.93 27.36
N GLU A 275 12.73 23.84 27.98
CA GLU A 275 12.95 23.54 29.42
C GLU A 275 13.31 22.07 29.71
N LEU A 276 13.97 21.38 28.79
CA LEU A 276 14.25 19.94 28.93
C LEU A 276 15.51 19.65 29.77
N SER A 277 15.41 18.68 30.68
CA SER A 277 16.54 18.13 31.43
C SER A 277 17.55 17.41 30.51
N GLU A 278 18.78 17.15 30.96
CA GLU A 278 19.75 16.41 30.13
C GLU A 278 19.27 15.00 29.74
N GLU A 279 18.41 14.38 30.56
CA GLU A 279 17.82 13.07 30.31
C GLU A 279 16.75 13.13 29.21
N ASP A 280 15.98 14.20 29.16
CA ASP A 280 15.00 14.45 28.10
C ASP A 280 15.68 14.76 26.77
N ARG A 281 16.81 15.48 26.77
CA ARG A 281 17.62 15.71 25.56
C ARG A 281 18.15 14.41 24.97
N LEU A 282 18.57 13.47 25.81
CA LEU A 282 18.98 12.13 25.37
C LEU A 282 17.80 11.35 24.79
N THR A 283 16.61 11.49 25.39
CA THR A 283 15.38 10.87 24.92
C THR A 283 14.94 11.42 23.56
N VAL A 284 14.99 12.74 23.37
CA VAL A 284 14.72 13.39 22.08
C VAL A 284 15.74 12.97 21.02
N ALA A 285 17.03 12.92 21.35
CA ALA A 285 18.06 12.46 20.41
C ALA A 285 17.84 11.00 19.99
N ARG A 286 17.42 10.13 20.92
CA ARG A 286 17.05 8.73 20.61
C ARG A 286 15.78 8.67 19.76
N ALA A 287 14.75 9.43 20.09
CA ALA A 287 13.51 9.48 19.33
C ALA A 287 13.74 9.94 17.88
N GLN A 288 14.56 10.97 17.67
CA GLN A 288 14.96 11.43 16.33
C GLN A 288 15.75 10.36 15.56
N LYS A 289 16.63 9.60 16.23
CA LYS A 289 17.32 8.47 15.59
C LYS A 289 16.35 7.36 15.19
N ILE A 290 15.36 7.05 16.03
CA ILE A 290 14.33 6.05 15.72
C ILE A 290 13.44 6.53 14.55
N GLU A 291 13.00 7.79 14.57
CA GLU A 291 12.22 8.41 13.48
C GLU A 291 12.95 8.29 12.14
N ARG A 292 14.27 8.55 12.12
CA ARG A 292 15.12 8.35 10.94
C ARG A 292 15.32 6.88 10.58
N PHE A 293 15.52 6.00 11.56
CA PHE A 293 15.70 4.57 11.34
C PHE A 293 14.47 3.89 10.71
N LEU A 294 13.28 4.40 11.01
CA LEU A 294 12.02 3.93 10.42
C LEU A 294 11.92 4.24 8.91
N SER A 295 12.68 5.21 8.41
CA SER A 295 12.80 5.44 6.97
C SER A 295 13.55 4.29 6.27
N GLN A 296 13.15 3.98 5.03
CA GLN A 296 13.84 3.02 4.16
C GLN A 296 13.55 3.42 2.69
N SER A 297 14.23 2.81 1.72
CA SER A 297 13.93 3.00 0.29
C SER A 297 12.89 1.98 -0.19
N PHE A 298 11.94 2.43 -1.01
CA PHE A 298 11.05 1.51 -1.73
C PHE A 298 11.65 1.20 -3.09
N PHE A 299 11.61 -0.07 -3.47
CA PHE A 299 12.07 -0.50 -4.79
C PHE A 299 11.27 0.19 -5.90
N VAL A 300 9.95 0.35 -5.70
CA VAL A 300 9.09 1.02 -6.67
C VAL A 300 9.33 2.53 -6.73
N ALA A 301 9.82 3.14 -5.65
CA ALA A 301 10.09 4.59 -5.60
C ALA A 301 11.40 4.99 -6.33
N GLU A 302 12.30 4.05 -6.62
CA GLU A 302 13.55 4.33 -7.34
C GLU A 302 13.29 4.87 -8.76
N VAL A 303 12.19 4.45 -9.38
CA VAL A 303 11.74 4.95 -10.69
C VAL A 303 11.41 6.45 -10.65
N PHE A 304 10.86 6.93 -9.52
CA PHE A 304 10.41 8.32 -9.37
C PHE A 304 11.50 9.28 -8.94
N ALA A 305 12.40 8.86 -8.05
CA ALA A 305 13.39 9.79 -7.49
C ALA A 305 14.63 9.98 -8.36
N GLY A 306 14.81 9.15 -9.40
CA GLY A 306 16.11 8.99 -10.03
C GLY A 306 17.12 8.43 -9.02
N ASN A 307 18.08 7.66 -9.50
CA ASN A 307 19.02 6.90 -8.67
C ASN A 307 19.92 7.72 -7.71
N ASN A 308 19.74 9.05 -7.59
CA ASN A 308 20.64 9.96 -6.90
C ASN A 308 20.17 10.46 -5.53
N GLU A 309 18.88 10.65 -5.25
CA GLU A 309 18.45 11.28 -3.96
C GLU A 309 18.07 10.25 -2.88
N ILE A 310 17.43 9.14 -3.25
CA ILE A 310 16.98 8.12 -2.29
C ILE A 310 18.16 7.38 -1.63
N THR A 311 19.25 7.15 -2.37
CA THR A 311 20.45 6.47 -1.84
C THR A 311 21.18 7.32 -0.79
N VAL A 312 21.02 8.64 -0.84
CA VAL A 312 21.65 9.58 0.10
C VAL A 312 20.93 9.53 1.45
N LEU A 313 19.58 9.54 1.44
CA LEU A 313 18.78 9.50 2.67
C LEU A 313 18.91 8.19 3.48
N VAL A 314 19.11 7.05 2.81
CA VAL A 314 19.26 5.75 3.50
C VAL A 314 20.65 5.55 4.10
N ASN A 315 21.71 6.08 3.49
CA ASN A 315 23.06 5.97 4.05
C ASN A 315 23.30 6.98 5.18
N ASP A 316 22.58 8.10 5.22
CA ASP A 316 22.64 9.06 6.33
C ASP A 316 21.91 8.58 7.59
N ALA A 317 20.95 7.65 7.45
CA ALA A 317 20.20 7.07 8.58
C ALA A 317 21.02 6.03 9.36
N GLU A 318 21.94 5.30 8.72
CA GLU A 318 22.74 4.26 9.37
C GLU A 318 24.04 4.77 10.01
N LYS A 319 24.46 6.02 9.76
CA LYS A 319 25.73 6.55 10.30
C LYS A 319 25.66 7.97 10.84
N GLY A 320 24.55 8.32 11.49
CA GLY A 320 24.34 9.68 11.99
C GLY A 320 24.95 10.03 13.35
N SER A 321 25.81 9.22 13.99
CA SER A 321 26.41 9.65 15.27
C SER A 321 27.77 9.11 15.69
N ASP A 322 28.44 8.27 14.91
CA ASP A 322 29.81 7.84 15.21
C ASP A 322 30.62 7.73 13.91
N ILE A 323 30.74 8.84 13.17
CA ILE A 323 31.74 8.92 12.09
C ILE A 323 32.85 9.84 12.58
N ASP A 324 33.99 9.25 12.95
CA ASP A 324 35.21 10.00 13.18
C ASP A 324 35.63 10.67 11.85
N PRO A 325 35.78 12.01 11.79
CA PRO A 325 36.23 12.70 10.59
C PRO A 325 37.52 12.12 10.01
N GLN A 326 38.39 11.58 10.86
CA GLN A 326 39.65 10.97 10.43
C GLN A 326 39.44 9.64 9.70
N GLU A 327 38.47 8.83 10.13
CA GLU A 327 38.15 7.54 9.51
C GLU A 327 37.47 7.73 8.14
N ALA A 328 36.63 8.75 8.01
CA ALA A 328 36.01 9.11 6.73
C ALA A 328 37.05 9.58 5.69
N GLN A 329 38.01 10.41 6.12
CA GLN A 329 39.12 10.87 5.28
C GLN A 329 40.01 9.71 4.82
N GLN A 330 40.34 8.78 5.73
CA GLN A 330 41.13 7.57 5.41
C GLN A 330 40.39 6.65 4.43
N THR A 331 39.07 6.50 4.58
CA THR A 331 38.26 5.69 3.66
C THR A 331 38.26 6.26 2.25
N LEU A 332 38.27 7.59 2.12
CA LEU A 332 38.37 8.29 0.83
C LEU A 332 39.73 8.05 0.16
N GLU A 333 40.83 8.20 0.90
CA GLU A 333 42.18 7.94 0.37
C GLU A 333 42.34 6.49 -0.11
N ILE A 334 41.84 5.52 0.66
CA ILE A 334 41.87 4.10 0.28
C ILE A 334 41.05 3.85 -0.99
N ALA A 335 39.88 4.49 -1.12
CA ALA A 335 39.03 4.35 -2.30
C ALA A 335 39.66 4.95 -3.57
N GLU A 336 40.35 6.09 -3.46
CA GLU A 336 41.08 6.72 -4.58
C GLU A 336 42.27 5.85 -5.03
N VAL A 337 43.00 5.26 -4.09
CA VAL A 337 44.08 4.31 -4.41
C VAL A 337 43.54 3.06 -5.11
N ASN A 338 42.40 2.52 -4.67
CA ASN A 338 41.80 1.33 -5.27
C ASN A 338 41.26 1.58 -6.68
N LEU A 339 40.79 2.79 -6.98
CA LEU A 339 40.41 3.18 -8.34
C LEU A 339 41.62 3.20 -9.28
N SER A 340 42.78 3.68 -8.79
CA SER A 340 44.02 3.72 -9.60
C SER A 340 44.58 2.34 -9.95
N LYS A 341 44.22 1.30 -9.18
CA LYS A 341 44.68 -0.09 -9.33
C LYS A 341 43.67 -1.01 -10.03
N ALA A 342 42.50 -0.50 -10.43
CA ALA A 342 41.45 -1.30 -11.03
C ALA A 342 41.65 -1.46 -12.54
N GLU A 343 42.06 -2.67 -12.98
CA GLU A 343 42.38 -2.95 -14.39
C GLU A 343 41.19 -3.52 -15.21
N GLY A 344 40.10 -3.96 -14.55
CA GLY A 344 38.94 -4.59 -15.19
C GLY A 344 37.62 -3.82 -15.08
N LYS A 345 36.77 -3.85 -16.13
CA LYS A 345 35.46 -3.14 -16.21
C LYS A 345 34.58 -3.26 -14.96
N ARG A 346 34.48 -4.48 -14.38
CA ARG A 346 33.65 -4.73 -13.19
C ARG A 346 34.28 -4.15 -11.91
N GLN A 347 35.61 -4.25 -11.80
CA GLN A 347 36.37 -3.66 -10.69
C GLN A 347 36.38 -2.13 -10.77
N THR A 348 36.41 -1.55 -11.97
CA THR A 348 36.31 -0.10 -12.15
C THR A 348 34.93 0.43 -11.76
N ILE A 349 33.85 -0.33 -12.01
CA ILE A 349 32.49 0.04 -11.58
C ILE A 349 32.36 -0.04 -10.06
N GLU A 350 32.84 -1.11 -9.44
CA GLU A 350 32.83 -1.27 -7.98
C GLU A 350 33.70 -0.21 -7.27
N ALA A 351 34.89 0.08 -7.81
CA ALA A 351 35.77 1.12 -7.28
C ALA A 351 35.16 2.53 -7.42
N ASN A 352 34.50 2.83 -8.54
CA ASN A 352 33.79 4.10 -8.71
C ASN A 352 32.60 4.24 -7.75
N LEU A 353 31.87 3.15 -7.50
CA LEU A 353 30.78 3.13 -6.53
C LEU A 353 31.29 3.36 -5.09
N ALA A 354 32.41 2.73 -4.74
CA ALA A 354 33.08 2.91 -3.46
C ALA A 354 33.62 4.35 -3.27
N LEU A 355 34.23 4.94 -4.31
CA LEU A 355 34.72 6.32 -4.28
C LEU A 355 33.59 7.33 -4.11
N ARG A 356 32.47 7.15 -4.83
CA ARG A 356 31.27 8.00 -4.68
C ARG A 356 30.74 7.96 -3.26
N ARG A 357 30.63 6.77 -2.67
CA ARG A 357 30.20 6.59 -1.27
C ARG A 357 31.13 7.30 -0.28
N ALA A 358 32.44 7.24 -0.48
CA ALA A 358 33.40 7.90 0.39
C ALA A 358 33.34 9.44 0.28
N ARG A 359 33.18 10.00 -0.93
CA ARG A 359 33.05 11.45 -1.15
C ARG A 359 31.80 12.03 -0.51
N THR A 360 30.65 11.40 -0.74
CA THR A 360 29.39 11.83 -0.13
C THR A 360 29.46 11.80 1.40
N ARG A 361 30.20 10.84 1.98
CA ARG A 361 30.39 10.75 3.44
C ARG A 361 31.24 11.89 4.00
N VAL A 362 32.25 12.37 3.26
CA VAL A 362 33.07 13.55 3.66
C VAL A 362 32.30 14.85 3.45
N GLU A 363 31.56 14.99 2.35
CA GLU A 363 30.71 16.16 2.09
C GLU A 363 29.61 16.31 3.14
N ALA A 364 28.98 15.20 3.57
CA ALA A 364 27.99 15.20 4.63
C ALA A 364 28.59 15.65 5.98
N ILE A 365 29.81 15.24 6.32
CA ILE A 365 30.51 15.70 7.54
C ILE A 365 30.78 17.20 7.49
N ASN A 366 31.26 17.72 6.35
CA ASN A 366 31.54 19.15 6.16
C ASN A 366 30.27 20.02 6.15
N MET A 367 29.10 19.44 5.88
CA MET A 367 27.81 20.13 5.98
C MET A 367 27.22 20.12 7.40
N MET A 368 27.70 19.22 8.27
CA MET A 368 27.25 19.08 9.67
C MET A 368 28.17 19.78 10.69
N SER A 369 29.39 20.15 10.30
CA SER A 369 30.33 21.01 11.05
C SER A 369 30.05 22.49 10.81
#